data_AF-A0A1B0D3T3-F1
#
_entry.id   AF-A0A1B0D3T3-F1
#
_cell.length_a   1.000
_cell.length_b   1.000
_cell.length_c   1.000
_cell.angle_alpha   90.00
_cell.angle_beta   90.00
_cell.angle_gamma   90.00
#
_symmetry.space_group_name_H-M   'P 1'
#
loop_
_entity.id
_entity.type
_entity.pdbx_description
1 polymer ?
#
loop_
_entity_poly.entity_id
_entity_poly.type
_entity_poly.pdbx_seq_one_letter_code
_entity_poly.pdbx_strand_id
1 'polypeptide(L)'
;RKLQPHEIPHQLYVQNYSTASSTCLCVRRWLFSINRELTLPAGELATKFIFYQAVDEVNRGNIRADGRLYELKALQDSKRAPEYLALARTLPGYGDVVFPHCACDSRKDGHVVPSVGMKSFRLHACREDGSLETQTVELTWDTITRWESDEESMAFCFQYSRNDKPLRWVKVFTPYHAFLADCFDRIMEERKWDDTGD
;
A
#
# COMPACT_ATOMS: atom_id res chain seq x y z
N ARG A 1 1.92 -11.10 0.11
CA ARG A 1 1.23 -11.36 -1.18
C ARG A 1 -0.26 -11.47 -0.93
N LYS A 2 -1.08 -11.15 -1.94
CA LYS A 2 -2.51 -11.48 -1.93
C LYS A 2 -2.70 -12.95 -2.29
N LEU A 3 -3.70 -13.60 -1.71
CA LEU A 3 -4.09 -14.96 -2.11
C LEU A 3 -4.93 -14.90 -3.40
N GLN A 4 -4.64 -15.79 -4.33
CA GLN A 4 -5.38 -15.95 -5.57
C GLN A 4 -6.67 -16.76 -5.34
N PRO A 5 -7.71 -16.58 -6.17
CA PRO A 5 -9.01 -17.24 -5.97
C PRO A 5 -8.96 -18.78 -5.95
N HIS A 6 -7.96 -19.38 -6.59
CA HIS A 6 -7.78 -20.83 -6.66
C HIS A 6 -6.94 -21.40 -5.51
N GLU A 7 -6.34 -20.55 -4.67
CA GLU A 7 -5.54 -20.99 -3.54
C GLU A 7 -6.42 -21.36 -2.34
N ILE A 8 -6.00 -22.36 -1.57
CA ILE A 8 -6.70 -22.82 -0.37
C ILE A 8 -5.94 -22.32 0.86
N PRO A 9 -6.47 -21.32 1.61
CA PRO A 9 -5.74 -20.69 2.71
C PRO A 9 -5.21 -21.67 3.77
N HIS A 10 -6.01 -22.70 4.10
CA HIS A 10 -5.59 -23.73 5.04
C HIS A 10 -4.36 -24.52 4.56
N GLN A 11 -4.30 -24.89 3.28
CA GLN A 11 -3.16 -25.63 2.72
C GLN A 11 -1.88 -24.81 2.73
N LEU A 12 -1.98 -23.50 2.51
CA LEU A 12 -0.85 -22.59 2.58
C LEU A 12 -0.30 -22.42 4.01
N TYR A 13 -1.18 -22.54 5.00
CA TYR A 13 -0.86 -22.21 6.39
C TYR A 13 -0.59 -23.42 7.27
N VAL A 14 -1.02 -24.63 6.89
CA VAL A 14 -0.90 -25.84 7.71
C VAL A 14 0.56 -26.16 8.09
N GLN A 15 1.52 -25.81 7.24
CA GLN A 15 2.95 -26.01 7.52
C GLN A 15 3.45 -25.15 8.69
N ASN A 16 2.76 -24.05 9.00
CA ASN A 16 3.09 -23.17 10.12
C ASN A 16 2.58 -23.71 11.47
N TYR A 17 1.76 -24.76 11.51
CA TYR A 17 1.25 -25.30 12.78
C TYR A 17 2.36 -25.95 13.63
N SER A 18 3.36 -26.53 12.97
CA SER A 18 4.46 -27.25 13.62
C SER A 18 5.81 -26.57 13.45
N THR A 19 5.84 -25.39 12.83
CA THR A 19 7.07 -24.63 12.58
C THR A 19 6.95 -23.23 13.17
N ALA A 20 8.04 -22.68 13.71
CA ALA A 20 8.10 -21.30 14.19
C ALA A 20 8.21 -20.30 13.02
N SER A 21 7.39 -20.48 11.98
CA SER A 21 7.35 -19.61 10.82
C SER A 21 6.69 -18.28 11.18
N SER A 22 7.31 -17.17 10.75
CA SER A 22 6.85 -15.81 11.06
C SER A 22 5.75 -15.29 10.13
N THR A 23 5.15 -16.16 9.30
CA THR A 23 4.07 -15.77 8.37
C THR A 23 2.70 -16.05 8.99
N CYS A 24 1.70 -15.26 8.63
CA CYS A 24 0.31 -15.41 9.07
C CYS A 24 -0.67 -15.14 7.93
N LEU A 25 -1.88 -15.66 8.03
CA LEU A 25 -2.99 -15.23 7.19
C LEU A 25 -3.59 -13.94 7.77
N CYS A 26 -3.88 -12.97 6.91
CA CYS A 26 -4.51 -11.72 7.30
C CYS A 26 -5.67 -11.37 6.38
N VAL A 27 -6.72 -10.79 6.96
CA VAL A 27 -7.78 -10.14 6.19
C VAL A 27 -7.47 -8.65 6.16
N ARG A 28 -7.31 -8.11 4.96
CA ARG A 28 -7.02 -6.69 4.72
C ARG A 28 -8.09 -6.09 3.81
N ARG A 29 -8.38 -4.80 3.97
CA ARG A 29 -9.19 -4.10 2.95
C ARG A 29 -8.53 -4.21 1.58
N TRP A 30 -9.33 -4.45 0.55
CA TRP A 30 -8.92 -4.42 -0.85
C TRP A 30 -9.68 -3.31 -1.58
N LEU A 31 -9.43 -2.09 -1.10
CA LEU A 31 -10.06 -0.86 -1.57
C LEU A 31 -9.11 0.30 -1.27
N PHE A 32 -8.82 1.13 -2.27
CA PHE A 32 -7.90 2.25 -2.16
C PHE A 32 -8.62 3.61 -2.17
N SER A 33 -9.78 3.72 -2.84
CA SER A 33 -10.54 4.96 -2.91
C SER A 33 -11.26 5.24 -1.60
N ILE A 34 -10.97 6.39 -0.99
CA ILE A 34 -11.68 6.88 0.19
C ILE A 34 -13.14 7.19 -0.17
N ASN A 35 -13.40 7.71 -1.38
CA ASN A 35 -14.76 8.02 -1.81
C ASN A 35 -15.62 6.75 -1.82
N ARG A 36 -15.08 5.66 -2.38
CA ARG A 36 -15.73 4.34 -2.36
C ARG A 36 -15.85 3.76 -0.96
N GLU A 37 -14.82 3.94 -0.12
CA GLU A 37 -14.89 3.50 1.28
C GLU A 37 -16.08 4.14 2.01
N LEU A 38 -16.37 5.41 1.74
CA LEU A 38 -17.48 6.15 2.32
C LEU A 38 -18.85 5.75 1.78
N THR A 39 -18.94 5.13 0.61
CA THR A 39 -20.21 4.61 0.06
C THR A 39 -20.54 3.19 0.54
N LEU A 40 -19.58 2.49 1.15
CA LEU A 40 -19.83 1.17 1.72
C LEU A 40 -20.98 1.24 2.73
N PRO A 41 -21.91 0.26 2.72
CA PRO A 41 -22.99 0.22 3.68
C PRO A 41 -22.47 0.37 5.12
N ALA A 42 -23.04 1.31 5.86
CA ALA A 42 -22.66 1.58 7.24
C ALA A 42 -23.00 0.36 8.11
N GLY A 43 -21.98 -0.47 8.37
CA GLY A 43 -22.05 -1.58 9.30
C GLY A 43 -21.09 -1.35 10.46
N GLU A 44 -21.54 -1.63 11.68
CA GLU A 44 -20.70 -1.51 12.89
C GLU A 44 -19.42 -2.35 12.77
N LEU A 45 -19.52 -3.56 12.21
CA LEU A 45 -18.37 -4.46 12.00
C LEU A 45 -17.40 -3.93 10.95
N ALA A 46 -17.89 -3.42 9.82
CA ALA A 46 -17.04 -2.85 8.77
C ALA A 46 -16.29 -1.61 9.29
N THR A 47 -16.99 -0.73 10.02
CA THR A 47 -16.41 0.46 10.63
C THR A 47 -15.31 0.09 11.63
N LYS A 48 -15.56 -0.89 12.52
CA LYS A 48 -14.56 -1.38 13.47
C LYS A 48 -13.37 -2.01 12.78
N PHE A 49 -13.59 -2.79 11.71
CA PHE A 49 -12.53 -3.41 10.93
C PHE A 49 -11.60 -2.36 10.30
N ILE A 50 -12.16 -1.35 9.62
CA ILE A 50 -11.38 -0.26 9.01
C ILE A 50 -10.67 0.57 10.10
N PHE A 51 -11.34 0.83 11.22
CA PHE A 51 -10.75 1.51 12.37
C PHE A 51 -9.50 0.79 12.90
N TYR A 52 -9.58 -0.51 13.19
CA TYR A 52 -8.42 -1.24 13.71
C TYR A 52 -7.29 -1.35 12.69
N GLN A 53 -7.61 -1.43 11.39
CA GLN A 53 -6.58 -1.34 10.35
C GLN A 53 -5.88 0.01 10.33
N ALA A 54 -6.63 1.11 10.38
CA ALA A 54 -6.05 2.45 10.42
C ALA A 54 -5.22 2.68 11.69
N VAL A 55 -5.61 2.10 12.83
CA VAL A 55 -4.81 2.10 14.06
C VAL A 55 -3.48 1.37 13.88
N ASP A 56 -3.49 0.16 13.32
CA ASP A 56 -2.26 -0.59 13.02
C ASP A 56 -1.35 0.17 12.05
N GLU A 57 -1.92 0.76 11.00
CA GLU A 57 -1.20 1.54 9.99
C GLU A 57 -0.57 2.82 10.56
N VAL A 58 -1.24 3.51 11.50
CA VAL A 58 -0.65 4.65 12.24
C VAL A 58 0.49 4.17 13.14
N ASN A 59 0.30 3.07 13.87
CA ASN A 59 1.33 2.54 14.78
C ASN A 59 2.59 2.07 14.02
N ARG A 60 2.43 1.58 12.79
CA ARG A 60 3.54 1.22 11.89
C ARG A 60 4.20 2.43 11.21
N GLY A 61 3.61 3.62 11.32
CA GLY A 61 4.07 4.83 10.63
C GLY A 61 3.72 4.87 9.13
N ASN A 62 2.88 3.95 8.65
CA ASN A 62 2.41 3.94 7.26
C ASN A 62 1.49 5.13 6.99
N ILE A 63 0.60 5.42 7.96
CA ILE A 63 -0.14 6.68 8.03
C ILE A 63 0.69 7.66 8.84
N ARG A 64 1.11 8.74 8.19
CA ARG A 64 1.96 9.76 8.82
C ARG A 64 1.08 10.72 9.62
N ALA A 65 1.07 10.51 10.93
CA ALA A 65 0.32 11.33 11.85
C ALA A 65 0.93 12.72 12.06
N ASP A 66 2.23 12.88 11.80
CA ASP A 66 3.00 14.10 12.03
C ASP A 66 2.63 14.72 13.40
N GLY A 67 2.22 15.99 13.44
CA GLY A 67 1.82 16.66 14.67
C GLY A 67 0.48 16.22 15.29
N ARG A 68 -0.28 15.32 14.65
CA ARG A 68 -1.64 14.92 15.07
C ARG A 68 -1.67 13.59 15.85
N LEU A 69 -0.51 12.99 16.16
CA LEU A 69 -0.45 11.68 16.83
C LEU A 69 -1.16 11.68 18.19
N TYR A 70 -1.06 12.77 18.96
CA TYR A 70 -1.73 12.88 20.27
C TYR A 70 -3.25 12.79 20.14
N GLU A 71 -3.82 13.37 19.09
CA GLU A 71 -5.27 13.39 18.86
C GLU A 71 -5.77 12.01 18.44
N LEU A 72 -5.04 11.34 17.55
CA LEU A 72 -5.31 9.93 17.18
C LEU A 72 -5.26 9.02 18.41
N LYS A 73 -4.28 9.20 19.30
CA LYS A 73 -4.18 8.42 20.55
C LYS A 73 -5.37 8.66 21.48
N ALA A 74 -5.85 9.90 21.61
CA ALA A 74 -7.06 10.20 22.38
C ALA A 74 -8.32 9.58 21.75
N LEU A 75 -8.35 9.47 20.42
CA LEU A 75 -9.45 8.89 19.64
C LEU A 75 -9.40 7.35 19.52
N GLN A 76 -8.35 6.69 20.04
CA GLN A 76 -8.12 5.25 19.87
C GLN A 76 -9.05 4.37 20.76
N ASP A 77 -10.35 4.62 20.70
CA ASP A 77 -11.44 3.82 21.28
C ASP A 77 -12.40 3.44 20.15
N SER A 78 -12.80 2.17 20.06
CA SER A 78 -13.73 1.69 19.03
C SER A 78 -15.09 2.41 19.03
N LYS A 79 -15.52 3.00 20.16
CA LYS A 79 -16.72 3.84 20.24
C LYS A 79 -16.56 5.19 19.54
N ARG A 80 -15.31 5.63 19.37
CA ARG A 80 -14.89 6.85 18.66
C ARG A 80 -14.33 6.56 17.26
N ALA A 81 -14.64 5.37 16.73
CA ALA A 81 -14.18 4.94 15.41
C ALA A 81 -14.56 5.94 14.29
N PRO A 82 -15.78 6.53 14.26
CA PRO A 82 -16.12 7.54 13.26
C PRO A 82 -15.19 8.76 13.28
N GLU A 83 -14.92 9.32 14.46
CA GLU A 83 -14.05 10.49 14.61
C GLU A 83 -12.58 10.16 14.32
N TYR A 84 -12.10 8.98 14.77
CA TYR A 84 -10.76 8.51 14.43
C TYR A 84 -10.58 8.38 12.92
N LEU A 85 -11.53 7.73 12.23
CA LEU A 85 -11.46 7.51 10.80
C LEU A 85 -11.60 8.82 10.01
N ALA A 86 -12.45 9.75 10.48
CA ALA A 86 -12.55 11.08 9.89
C ALA A 86 -11.19 11.81 9.92
N LEU A 87 -10.46 11.75 11.03
CA LEU A 87 -9.12 12.30 11.12
C LEU A 87 -8.12 11.51 10.25
N ALA A 88 -8.08 10.18 10.39
CA ALA A 88 -7.10 9.33 9.71
C ALA A 88 -7.16 9.46 8.18
N ARG A 89 -8.35 9.58 7.60
CA ARG A 89 -8.55 9.76 6.14
C ARG A 89 -7.93 11.05 5.59
N THR A 90 -7.69 12.05 6.43
CA THR A 90 -7.04 13.31 6.03
C THR A 90 -5.50 13.21 5.98
N LEU A 91 -4.93 12.17 6.59
CA LEU A 91 -3.49 12.06 6.80
C LEU A 91 -2.78 11.41 5.61
N PRO A 92 -1.54 11.81 5.31
CA PRO A 92 -0.75 11.18 4.25
C PRO A 92 -0.51 9.69 4.53
N GLY A 93 -0.71 8.86 3.51
CA GLY A 93 -0.52 7.41 3.60
C GLY A 93 -1.75 6.62 4.00
N TYR A 94 -2.88 7.26 4.35
CA TYR A 94 -4.13 6.55 4.55
C TYR A 94 -4.59 5.90 3.24
N GLY A 95 -4.75 4.58 3.26
CA GLY A 95 -5.10 3.81 2.06
C GLY A 95 -3.91 3.23 1.33
N ASP A 96 -2.68 3.64 1.68
CA ASP A 96 -1.48 3.14 1.01
C ASP A 96 -1.16 1.71 1.45
N VAL A 97 -0.72 0.89 0.50
CA VAL A 97 -0.03 -0.37 0.78
C VAL A 97 1.46 -0.09 0.75
N VAL A 98 2.12 -0.25 1.90
CA VAL A 98 3.57 -0.10 2.07
C VAL A 98 4.24 -1.47 1.99
N PHE A 99 5.24 -1.58 1.11
CA PHE A 99 5.99 -2.82 0.86
C PHE A 99 7.31 -2.82 1.64
N PRO A 100 7.89 -3.99 1.95
CA PRO A 100 9.23 -4.06 2.50
C PRO A 100 10.27 -3.36 1.61
N HIS A 101 11.34 -2.86 2.23
CA HIS A 101 12.44 -2.25 1.49
C HIS A 101 13.06 -3.27 0.52
N CYS A 102 13.43 -2.80 -0.67
CA CYS A 102 13.96 -3.64 -1.73
C CYS A 102 14.89 -2.86 -2.66
N ALA A 103 15.71 -3.58 -3.42
CA ALA A 103 16.59 -2.96 -4.41
C ALA A 103 15.78 -2.35 -5.56
N CYS A 104 16.30 -1.26 -6.15
CA CYS A 104 15.67 -0.59 -7.28
C CYS A 104 16.74 0.03 -8.19
N ASP A 105 16.63 -0.21 -9.50
CA ASP A 105 17.62 0.27 -10.50
C ASP A 105 17.62 1.80 -10.70
N SER A 106 16.67 2.50 -10.07
CA SER A 106 16.68 3.96 -10.00
C SER A 106 17.75 4.50 -9.05
N ARG A 107 18.28 3.65 -8.15
CA ARG A 107 19.36 3.96 -7.21
C ARG A 107 20.63 3.21 -7.59
N LYS A 108 21.78 3.86 -7.41
CA LYS A 108 23.10 3.21 -7.53
C LYS A 108 23.44 2.41 -6.27
N ASP A 109 23.14 2.99 -5.11
CA ASP A 109 23.39 2.42 -3.78
C ASP A 109 22.12 2.52 -2.92
N GLY A 110 21.91 1.53 -2.06
CA GLY A 110 20.77 1.46 -1.14
C GLY A 110 19.48 0.90 -1.76
N HIS A 111 18.44 0.85 -0.94
CA HIS A 111 17.11 0.31 -1.26
C HIS A 111 16.07 1.43 -1.40
N VAL A 112 14.84 1.04 -1.72
CA VAL A 112 13.64 1.87 -1.63
C VAL A 112 12.55 1.14 -0.86
N VAL A 113 11.65 1.89 -0.22
CA VAL A 113 10.39 1.40 0.35
C VAL A 113 9.27 1.81 -0.60
N PRO A 114 8.70 0.89 -1.40
CA PRO A 114 7.57 1.19 -2.26
C PRO A 114 6.29 1.40 -1.44
N SER A 115 5.50 2.41 -1.79
CA SER A 115 4.16 2.63 -1.23
C SER A 115 3.20 2.96 -2.36
N VAL A 116 2.09 2.21 -2.45
CA VAL A 116 1.10 2.35 -3.51
C VAL A 116 -0.21 2.83 -2.90
N GLY A 117 -0.71 3.98 -3.36
CA GLY A 117 -1.96 4.56 -2.87
C GLY A 117 -2.77 5.23 -3.97
N MET A 118 -4.04 5.54 -3.69
CA MET A 118 -4.96 6.11 -4.69
C MET A 118 -4.44 7.42 -5.32
N LYS A 119 -3.67 8.21 -4.58
CA LYS A 119 -3.11 9.49 -5.08
C LYS A 119 -1.85 9.32 -5.91
N SER A 120 -0.96 8.42 -5.49
CA SER A 120 0.39 8.31 -6.06
C SER A 120 1.06 6.98 -5.72
N PHE A 121 2.09 6.67 -6.50
CA PHE A 121 3.09 5.66 -6.19
C PHE A 121 4.37 6.34 -5.66
N ARG A 122 4.86 5.91 -4.49
CA ARG A 122 6.03 6.49 -3.83
C ARG A 122 7.15 5.47 -3.68
N LEU A 123 8.38 5.92 -3.94
CA LEU A 123 9.62 5.20 -3.66
C LEU A 123 10.42 6.03 -2.64
N HIS A 124 10.39 5.62 -1.37
CA HIS A 124 11.17 6.27 -0.31
C HIS A 124 12.56 5.66 -0.25
N ALA A 125 13.61 6.44 -0.50
CA ALA A 125 14.99 5.98 -0.37
C ALA A 125 15.29 5.48 1.05
N CYS A 126 16.00 4.37 1.15
CA CYS A 126 16.49 3.83 2.42
C CYS A 126 17.81 3.07 2.19
N ARG A 127 18.54 2.80 3.27
CA ARG A 127 19.73 1.96 3.22
C ARG A 127 19.36 0.48 3.02
N GLU A 128 20.35 -0.36 2.75
CA GLU A 128 20.17 -1.81 2.61
C GLU A 128 19.62 -2.47 3.89
N ASP A 129 19.80 -1.85 5.06
CA ASP A 129 19.22 -2.29 6.33
C ASP A 129 17.78 -1.78 6.57
N GLY A 130 17.22 -1.04 5.61
CA GLY A 130 15.88 -0.45 5.70
C GLY A 130 15.82 0.91 6.39
N SER A 131 16.93 1.46 6.88
CA SER A 131 16.98 2.79 7.50
C SER A 131 16.59 3.87 6.47
N LEU A 132 15.50 4.59 6.74
CA LEU A 132 14.96 5.60 5.82
C LEU A 132 15.93 6.77 5.61
N GLU A 133 16.02 7.25 4.38
CA GLU A 133 16.72 8.47 3.98
C GLU A 133 15.71 9.60 3.73
N THR A 134 16.17 10.81 3.42
CA THR A 134 15.27 11.96 3.22
C THR A 134 14.60 11.98 1.84
N GLN A 135 15.22 11.34 0.85
CA GLN A 135 14.77 11.38 -0.53
C GLN A 135 13.54 10.49 -0.73
N THR A 136 12.48 11.05 -1.32
CA THR A 136 11.30 10.30 -1.76
C THR A 136 10.93 10.72 -3.17
N VAL A 137 10.74 9.74 -4.04
CA VAL A 137 10.23 9.94 -5.39
C VAL A 137 8.73 9.64 -5.38
N GLU A 138 7.89 10.63 -5.62
CA GLU A 138 6.44 10.48 -5.70
C GLU A 138 5.93 10.66 -7.13
N LEU A 139 5.30 9.64 -7.68
CA LEU A 139 4.76 9.59 -9.03
C LEU A 139 3.24 9.59 -8.97
N THR A 140 2.62 10.61 -9.55
CA THR A 140 1.18 10.60 -9.76
C THR A 140 0.84 9.66 -10.90
N TRP A 141 -0.36 9.09 -10.86
CA TRP A 141 -0.75 8.04 -11.79
C TRP A 141 -0.79 8.47 -13.27
N ASP A 142 -1.02 9.76 -13.55
CA ASP A 142 -0.95 10.32 -14.92
C ASP A 142 0.47 10.27 -15.51
N THR A 143 1.51 10.18 -14.66
CA THR A 143 2.90 10.08 -15.12
C THR A 143 3.32 8.66 -15.49
N ILE A 144 2.56 7.65 -15.05
CA ILE A 144 2.88 6.23 -15.23
C ILE A 144 2.08 5.69 -16.41
N THR A 145 2.78 5.18 -17.43
CA THR A 145 2.16 4.78 -18.70
C THR A 145 2.02 3.28 -18.87
N ARG A 146 2.93 2.50 -18.26
CA ARG A 146 2.95 1.03 -18.34
C ARG A 146 3.52 0.43 -17.06
N TRP A 147 3.08 -0.77 -16.74
CA TRP A 147 3.66 -1.58 -15.67
C TRP A 147 3.50 -3.06 -16.00
N GLU A 148 4.40 -3.88 -15.46
CA GLU A 148 4.36 -5.33 -15.58
C GLU A 148 5.11 -5.99 -14.43
N SER A 149 4.72 -7.23 -14.15
CA SER A 149 5.41 -8.12 -13.23
C SER A 149 6.33 -9.04 -14.03
N ASP A 150 7.63 -8.97 -13.78
CA ASP A 150 8.66 -9.82 -14.38
C ASP A 150 9.03 -10.93 -13.39
N GLU A 151 8.53 -12.14 -13.66
CA GLU A 151 8.72 -13.31 -12.80
C GLU A 151 10.16 -13.84 -12.84
N GLU A 152 10.83 -13.76 -14.00
CA GLU A 152 12.20 -14.24 -14.16
C GLU A 152 13.18 -13.42 -13.34
N SER A 153 13.02 -12.08 -13.34
CA SER A 153 13.87 -11.19 -12.53
C SER A 153 13.32 -10.91 -11.13
N MET A 154 12.17 -11.50 -10.76
CA MET A 154 11.41 -11.19 -9.53
C MET A 154 11.28 -9.68 -9.30
N ALA A 155 10.87 -8.96 -10.35
CA ALA A 155 10.82 -7.51 -10.35
C ALA A 155 9.47 -6.98 -10.78
N PHE A 156 9.09 -5.85 -10.20
CA PHE A 156 8.02 -5.02 -10.73
C PHE A 156 8.64 -3.93 -11.61
N CYS A 157 8.22 -3.89 -12.86
CA CYS A 157 8.70 -2.96 -13.87
C CYS A 157 7.61 -1.92 -14.12
N PHE A 158 7.97 -0.63 -14.15
CA PHE A 158 7.05 0.41 -14.57
C PHE A 158 7.74 1.48 -15.41
N GLN A 159 6.98 2.08 -16.32
CA GLN A 159 7.40 3.14 -17.20
C GLN A 159 6.72 4.44 -16.79
N TYR A 160 7.48 5.53 -16.69
CA TYR A 160 6.94 6.86 -16.41
C TYR A 160 7.64 7.97 -17.19
N SER A 161 6.99 9.13 -17.29
CA SER A 161 7.57 10.38 -17.80
C SER A 161 7.22 11.54 -16.86
N ARG A 162 8.13 12.52 -16.73
CA ARG A 162 7.90 13.74 -15.94
C ARG A 162 8.31 14.96 -16.76
N ASN A 163 7.47 15.98 -16.80
CA ASN A 163 7.80 17.30 -17.37
C ASN A 163 8.45 17.20 -18.76
N ASP A 164 7.80 16.46 -19.67
CA ASP A 164 8.27 16.22 -21.05
C ASP A 164 9.64 15.53 -21.18
N LYS A 165 10.13 14.91 -20.11
CA LYS A 165 11.33 14.06 -20.17
C LYS A 165 11.02 12.76 -20.91
N PRO A 166 12.04 12.14 -21.54
CA PRO A 166 11.88 10.84 -22.18
C PRO A 166 11.35 9.80 -21.17
N LEU A 167 10.54 8.88 -21.70
CA LEU A 167 10.02 7.76 -20.93
C LEU A 167 11.17 6.95 -20.33
N ARG A 168 11.05 6.63 -19.04
CA ARG A 168 12.03 5.86 -18.30
C ARG A 168 11.37 4.62 -17.72
N TRP A 169 12.02 3.48 -17.93
CA TRP A 169 11.72 2.24 -17.19
C TRP A 169 12.48 2.22 -15.88
N VAL A 170 11.81 1.70 -14.85
CA VAL A 170 12.37 1.42 -13.53
C VAL A 170 11.96 0.02 -13.12
N LYS A 171 12.90 -0.70 -12.54
CA LYS A 171 12.70 -2.02 -11.93
C LYS A 171 12.82 -1.94 -10.42
N VAL A 172 11.85 -2.52 -9.72
CA VAL A 172 11.82 -2.71 -8.28
C VAL A 172 11.94 -4.22 -8.01
N PHE A 173 13.09 -4.67 -7.52
CA PHE A 173 13.41 -6.09 -7.34
C PHE A 173 12.86 -6.59 -6.01
N THR A 174 11.71 -7.27 -6.05
CA THR A 174 10.95 -7.61 -4.84
C THR A 174 10.19 -8.92 -5.02
N PRO A 175 10.18 -9.82 -4.02
CA PRO A 175 9.37 -11.05 -4.07
C PRO A 175 7.85 -10.77 -4.07
N TYR A 176 7.46 -9.51 -3.89
CA TYR A 176 6.07 -9.06 -3.94
C TYR A 176 5.68 -8.45 -5.28
N HIS A 177 6.49 -8.63 -6.34
CA HIS A 177 6.30 -8.00 -7.66
C HIS A 177 4.88 -8.19 -8.23
N ALA A 178 4.34 -9.41 -8.17
CA ALA A 178 2.97 -9.68 -8.63
C ALA A 178 1.91 -8.96 -7.79
N PHE A 179 2.09 -8.91 -6.47
CA PHE A 179 1.16 -8.18 -5.60
C PHE A 179 1.24 -6.67 -5.79
N LEU A 180 2.42 -6.15 -6.12
CA LEU A 180 2.61 -4.73 -6.45
C LEU A 180 1.88 -4.39 -7.76
N ALA A 181 1.96 -5.26 -8.77
CA ALA A 181 1.19 -5.14 -10.01
C ALA A 181 -0.33 -5.20 -9.75
N ASP A 182 -0.80 -6.16 -8.93
CA ASP A 182 -2.22 -6.25 -8.55
C ASP A 182 -2.73 -4.93 -7.91
N CYS A 183 -1.89 -4.25 -7.12
CA CYS A 183 -2.25 -2.96 -6.53
C CYS A 183 -2.39 -1.86 -7.59
N PHE A 184 -1.49 -1.82 -8.59
CA PHE A 184 -1.58 -0.87 -9.71
C PHE A 184 -2.87 -1.10 -10.51
N ASP A 185 -3.12 -2.35 -10.91
CA ASP A 185 -4.31 -2.72 -11.68
C ASP A 185 -5.59 -2.35 -10.93
N ARG A 186 -5.64 -2.66 -9.63
CA ARG A 186 -6.78 -2.33 -8.80
C ARG A 186 -7.01 -0.82 -8.67
N ILE A 187 -5.96 -0.03 -8.50
CA ILE A 187 -6.11 1.42 -8.42
C ILE A 187 -6.57 2.00 -9.75
N MET A 188 -6.08 1.49 -10.88
CA MET A 188 -6.55 1.93 -12.20
C MET A 188 -8.00 1.54 -12.46
N GLU A 189 -8.44 0.38 -11.97
CA GLU A 189 -9.85 0.00 -11.97
C GLU A 189 -10.69 0.96 -11.12
N GLU A 190 -10.31 1.20 -9.87
CA GLU A 190 -11.05 2.09 -8.95
C GLU A 190 -11.11 3.54 -9.43
N ARG A 191 -10.05 4.05 -10.06
CA ARG A 191 -10.05 5.41 -10.65
C ARG A 191 -11.06 5.55 -11.78
N LYS A 192 -11.20 4.52 -12.63
CA LYS A 192 -12.23 4.51 -13.68
C LYS A 192 -13.62 4.59 -13.08
N TRP A 193 -13.86 3.90 -11.96
CA TRP A 193 -15.15 3.98 -11.27
C TRP A 193 -15.43 5.38 -10.74
N ASP A 194 -14.42 6.05 -10.17
CA ASP A 194 -14.58 7.42 -9.66
C ASP A 194 -14.82 8.43 -10.80
N ASP A 195 -14.27 8.19 -12.00
CA ASP A 195 -14.52 9.00 -13.19
C ASP A 195 -15.90 8.76 -13.82
N THR A 196 -16.43 7.52 -13.77
CA THR A 196 -17.74 7.18 -14.35
C THR A 196 -18.92 7.39 -13.40
N GLY A 197 -18.66 7.54 -12.10
CA GLY A 197 -19.70 7.69 -11.08
C GLY A 197 -20.48 6.41 -10.78
N ASP A 198 -19.95 5.24 -11.19
CA ASP A 198 -20.52 3.91 -10.92
C ASP A 198 -20.27 3.46 -9.47
#